data_AF-A0A356WH57-F1
#
_entry.id   AF-A0A356WH57-F1
#
_cell.length_a   1.000
_cell.length_b   1.000
_cell.length_c   1.000
_cell.angle_alpha   90.00
_cell.angle_beta   90.00
_cell.angle_gamma   90.00
#
_symmetry.space_group_name_H-M   'P 1'
#
loop_
_entity.id
_entity.type
_entity.pdbx_description
1 polymer ?
#
loop_
_entity_poly.entity_id
_entity_poly.type
_entity_poly.pdbx_seq_one_letter_code
_entity_poly.pdbx_strand_id
1 'polypeptide(L)'
;MIKLSRVIPLFDKFTEHVFVHTGQNYSDQLNSVFFEQMKIRLPDIVLNVASDSAMKSVAQIIEQSDAVLDQVKPDAMLVLGDTNSALAVIAAKRKKIPIFHLEAGNRAFDDRTPEE
;
A
#
# COMPACT_ATOMS: atom_id res chain seq x y z
N MET A 1 0.94 3.21 -7.42
CA MET A 1 2.13 4.10 -7.36
C MET A 1 1.96 5.42 -8.10
N ILE A 2 1.64 5.45 -9.40
CA ILE A 2 1.52 6.69 -10.21
C ILE A 2 0.61 7.74 -9.57
N LYS A 3 -0.58 7.34 -9.09
CA LYS A 3 -1.55 8.24 -8.44
C LYS A 3 -1.02 8.87 -7.13
N LEU A 4 -0.04 8.25 -6.47
CA LEU A 4 0.61 8.79 -5.26
C LEU A 4 1.82 9.68 -5.56
N SER A 5 2.22 9.85 -6.83
CA SER A 5 3.44 10.57 -7.23
C SER A 5 3.51 12.02 -6.72
N ARG A 6 2.36 12.65 -6.51
CA ARG A 6 2.27 14.02 -5.97
C ARG A 6 2.00 14.06 -4.48
N VAL A 7 1.54 12.95 -3.90
CA VAL A 7 1.25 12.84 -2.47
C VAL A 7 2.53 12.52 -1.69
N ILE A 8 3.32 11.54 -2.17
CA ILE A 8 4.55 11.09 -1.50
C ILE A 8 5.51 12.26 -1.19
N PRO A 9 5.87 13.15 -2.13
CA PRO A 9 6.79 14.26 -1.84
C PRO A 9 6.24 15.26 -0.82
N LEU A 10 4.91 15.40 -0.72
CA LEU A 10 4.29 16.29 0.26
C LEU A 10 4.36 15.66 1.66
N PHE A 11 4.07 14.36 1.77
CA PHE A 11 4.24 13.63 3.02
C PHE A 11 5.71 13.64 3.47
N ASP A 12 6.66 13.40 2.57
CA ASP A 12 8.10 13.47 2.89
C ASP A 12 8.54 14.85 3.39
N LYS A 13 7.90 15.93 2.89
CA LYS A 13 8.24 17.31 3.28
C LYS A 13 7.67 17.72 4.63
N PHE A 14 6.48 17.21 4.97
CA PHE A 14 5.70 17.73 6.10
C PHE A 14 5.45 16.70 7.22
N THR A 15 5.87 15.45 7.05
CA THR A 15 5.65 14.37 8.01
C THR A 15 6.86 13.43 8.09
N GLU A 16 6.93 12.62 9.14
CA GLU A 16 7.81 11.44 9.18
C GLU A 16 7.16 10.31 8.39
N HIS A 17 7.38 10.32 7.08
CA HIS A 17 6.70 9.43 6.15
C HIS A 17 7.46 8.11 5.97
N VAL A 18 6.86 7.00 6.41
CA VAL A 18 7.31 5.65 6.07
C VAL A 18 6.50 5.10 4.90
N PHE A 19 7.15 4.96 3.75
CA PHE A 19 6.56 4.47 2.53
C PHE A 19 6.77 2.95 2.40
N VAL A 20 5.68 2.19 2.49
CA VAL A 20 5.68 0.73 2.41
C VAL A 20 5.11 0.29 1.05
N HIS A 21 5.83 -0.59 0.36
CA HIS A 21 5.37 -1.25 -0.85
C HIS A 21 5.18 -2.75 -0.59
N THR A 22 3.99 -3.30 -0.87
CA THR A 22 3.70 -4.71 -0.56
C THR A 22 4.45 -5.70 -1.45
N GLY A 23 4.84 -5.27 -2.65
CA GLY A 23 5.41 -6.17 -3.67
C GLY A 23 4.35 -6.79 -4.59
N GLN A 24 3.06 -6.51 -4.36
CA GLN A 24 2.00 -6.90 -5.28
C GLN A 24 2.21 -6.24 -6.65
N ASN A 25 2.10 -7.02 -7.73
CA ASN A 25 2.29 -6.56 -9.12
C ASN A 25 3.67 -5.88 -9.35
N TYR A 26 4.66 -6.24 -8.54
CA TYR A 26 5.99 -5.66 -8.63
C TYR A 26 6.77 -6.28 -9.79
N SER A 27 7.14 -5.46 -10.77
CA SER A 27 8.21 -5.77 -11.71
C SER A 27 9.28 -4.70 -11.62
N ASP A 28 10.53 -5.12 -11.41
CA ASP A 28 11.68 -4.22 -11.22
C ASP A 28 11.83 -3.23 -12.37
N GLN A 29 11.61 -3.70 -13.60
CA GLN A 29 11.73 -2.87 -14.82
C GLN A 29 10.66 -1.77 -14.88
N LEU A 30 9.39 -2.09 -14.59
CA LEU A 30 8.30 -1.12 -14.73
C LEU A 30 8.36 -0.07 -13.62
N ASN A 31 8.67 -0.48 -12.39
CA ASN A 31 8.70 0.44 -11.25
C ASN A 31 9.90 1.40 -11.28
N SER A 32 11.08 0.93 -11.69
CA SER A 32 12.28 1.78 -11.75
C SER A 32 12.10 2.99 -12.66
N VAL A 33 11.50 2.79 -13.84
CA VAL A 33 11.18 3.87 -14.79
C VAL A 33 10.23 4.90 -14.16
N PHE A 34 9.21 4.43 -13.44
CA PHE A 34 8.24 5.32 -12.80
C PHE A 34 8.84 6.14 -11.66
N PHE A 35 9.67 5.53 -10.79
CA PHE A 35 10.36 6.26 -9.73
C PHE A 35 11.27 7.35 -10.30
N GLU A 36 12.05 7.02 -11.32
CA GLU A 36 12.97 7.95 -11.97
C GLU A 36 12.21 9.09 -12.68
N GLN A 37 11.26 8.76 -13.56
CA GLN A 37 10.55 9.76 -14.35
C GLN A 37 9.65 10.67 -13.50
N MET A 38 9.03 10.13 -12.46
CA MET A 38 8.17 10.92 -11.57
C MET A 38 8.92 11.56 -10.40
N LYS A 39 10.22 11.32 -10.28
CA LYS A 39 11.08 11.83 -9.19
C LYS A 39 10.52 11.48 -7.81
N ILE A 40 10.06 10.24 -7.65
CA ILE A 40 9.60 9.69 -6.38
C ILE A 40 10.74 8.85 -5.81
N ARG A 41 11.01 8.98 -4.51
CA ARG A 41 11.98 8.11 -3.82
C ARG A 41 11.53 6.65 -3.80
N LEU A 42 12.47 5.75 -3.57
CA LEU A 42 12.16 4.34 -3.34
C LEU A 42 11.38 4.15 -2.01
N PRO A 43 10.61 3.06 -1.88
CA PRO A 43 9.98 2.69 -0.62
C PRO A 43 11.02 2.45 0.48
N ASP A 44 10.66 2.79 1.72
CA ASP A 44 11.49 2.49 2.90
C ASP A 44 11.44 0.99 3.24
N ILE A 45 10.30 0.35 2.97
CA ILE A 45 10.06 -1.06 3.25
C ILE A 45 9.37 -1.70 2.03
N VAL A 46 9.89 -2.87 1.60
CA VAL A 46 9.26 -3.71 0.59
C VAL A 46 8.93 -5.07 1.21
N LEU A 47 7.64 -5.45 1.23
CA LEU A 47 7.17 -6.69 1.88
C LEU A 47 7.39 -7.95 1.01
N ASN A 48 7.80 -7.78 -0.25
CA ASN A 48 8.08 -8.87 -1.19
C ASN A 48 6.98 -9.95 -1.22
N VAL A 49 5.71 -9.53 -1.17
CA VAL A 49 4.58 -10.45 -1.24
C VAL A 49 4.56 -11.10 -2.61
N ALA A 50 4.91 -12.39 -2.63
CA ALA A 50 4.90 -13.24 -3.80
C ALA A 50 4.20 -14.54 -3.43
N SER A 51 3.12 -14.85 -4.15
CA SER A 51 2.37 -16.07 -3.89
C SER A 51 1.66 -16.56 -5.15
N ASP A 52 1.41 -17.87 -5.19
CA ASP A 52 0.72 -18.61 -6.23
C ASP A 52 -0.82 -18.47 -6.17
N SER A 53 -1.37 -17.78 -5.16
CA SER A 53 -2.82 -17.54 -5.06
C SER A 53 -3.16 -16.19 -4.43
N ALA A 54 -4.27 -15.59 -4.85
CA ALA A 54 -4.72 -14.30 -4.31
C ALA A 54 -4.85 -14.33 -2.77
N MET A 55 -5.43 -15.39 -2.20
CA MET A 55 -5.68 -15.46 -0.76
C MET A 55 -4.40 -15.64 0.07
N LYS A 56 -3.40 -16.36 -0.44
CA LYS A 56 -2.08 -16.41 0.22
C LYS A 56 -1.40 -15.04 0.19
N SER A 57 -1.51 -14.30 -0.92
CA SER A 57 -0.99 -12.93 -1.00
C SER A 57 -1.68 -12.00 -0.01
N VAL A 58 -3.02 -12.10 0.12
CA VAL A 58 -3.79 -11.33 1.11
C VAL A 58 -3.34 -11.66 2.53
N ALA A 59 -3.19 -12.94 2.87
CA ALA A 59 -2.72 -13.36 4.18
C ALA A 59 -1.33 -12.77 4.50
N GLN A 60 -0.38 -12.87 3.57
CA GLN A 60 0.95 -12.29 3.71
C GLN A 60 0.92 -10.77 3.85
N ILE A 61 0.07 -10.06 3.09
CA ILE A 61 -0.09 -8.61 3.20
C ILE A 61 -0.53 -8.24 4.62
N ILE A 62 -1.55 -8.92 5.15
CA ILE A 62 -2.08 -8.62 6.49
C ILE A 62 -1.03 -8.93 7.57
N GLU A 63 -0.41 -10.11 7.52
CA GLU A 63 0.61 -10.54 8.48
C GLU A 63 1.81 -9.60 8.51
N GLN A 64 2.40 -9.34 7.34
CA GLN A 64 3.60 -8.51 7.27
C GLN A 64 3.30 -7.03 7.55
N SER A 65 2.12 -6.54 7.15
CA SER A 65 1.71 -5.18 7.51
C SER A 65 1.51 -5.03 9.02
N ASP A 66 0.97 -6.05 9.70
CA ASP A 66 0.85 -6.03 11.17
C ASP A 66 2.23 -5.89 11.85
N ALA A 67 3.22 -6.64 11.37
CA ALA A 67 4.60 -6.55 11.87
C ALA A 67 5.24 -5.18 11.62
N VAL A 68 5.05 -4.60 10.42
CA VAL A 68 5.54 -3.24 10.12
C VAL A 68 4.88 -2.20 11.02
N LEU A 69 3.57 -2.31 11.27
CA LEU A 69 2.86 -1.37 12.14
C LEU A 69 3.34 -1.45 13.60
N ASP A 70 3.75 -2.62 14.08
CA ASP A 70 4.35 -2.77 15.42
C ASP A 70 5.75 -2.17 15.52
N GLN A 71 6.51 -2.20 14.43
CA GLN A 71 7.84 -1.60 14.34
C GLN A 71 7.77 -0.08 14.21
N VAL A 72 6.97 0.42 13.26
CA VAL A 72 6.90 1.83 12.88
C VAL A 72 6.02 2.63 13.84
N LYS A 73 4.95 2.01 14.38
CA LYS A 73 3.96 2.65 15.26
C LYS A 73 3.44 4.00 14.74
N PRO A 74 2.89 4.04 13.52
CA PRO A 74 2.51 5.32 12.90
C PRO A 74 1.29 5.93 13.57
N ASP A 75 1.22 7.27 13.57
CA ASP A 75 0.05 8.03 14.04
C ASP A 75 -1.16 7.91 13.10
N ALA A 76 -0.92 7.59 11.84
CA ALA A 76 -1.95 7.39 10.81
C ALA A 76 -1.42 6.53 9.66
N MET A 77 -2.34 5.89 8.94
CA MET A 77 -2.04 5.10 7.73
C MET A 77 -2.85 5.61 6.55
N LEU A 78 -2.21 5.74 5.39
CA LEU A 78 -2.87 6.05 4.12
C LEU A 78 -2.80 4.84 3.18
N VAL A 79 -3.94 4.50 2.59
CA VAL A 79 -4.03 3.48 1.53
C VAL A 79 -4.68 4.05 0.29
N LEU A 80 -4.36 3.50 -0.88
CA LEU A 80 -4.89 3.91 -2.17
C LEU A 80 -5.67 2.76 -2.82
N GLY A 81 -6.88 3.06 -3.27
CA GLY A 81 -7.67 2.20 -4.13
C GLY A 81 -8.11 0.89 -3.47
N ASP A 82 -8.28 -0.13 -4.28
CA ASP A 82 -9.05 -1.35 -4.00
C ASP A 82 -8.25 -2.64 -4.25
N THR A 83 -6.96 -2.52 -4.58
CA THR A 83 -6.04 -3.68 -4.71
C THR A 83 -5.96 -4.49 -3.41
N ASN A 84 -5.50 -5.76 -3.47
CA ASN A 84 -5.24 -6.58 -2.26
C ASN A 84 -4.38 -5.87 -1.20
N SER A 85 -3.49 -4.96 -1.59
CA SER A 85 -2.67 -4.17 -0.67
C SER A 85 -3.49 -3.27 0.25
N ALA A 86 -4.68 -2.83 -0.19
CA ALA A 86 -5.61 -2.07 0.63
C ALA A 86 -6.13 -2.88 1.83
N LEU A 87 -6.12 -4.22 1.78
CA LEU A 87 -6.55 -5.07 2.90
C LEU A 87 -5.59 -5.02 4.11
N ALA A 88 -4.41 -4.41 3.98
CA ALA A 88 -3.54 -4.07 5.10
C ALA A 88 -4.25 -3.22 6.18
N VAL A 89 -5.33 -2.49 5.82
CA VAL A 89 -6.15 -1.72 6.76
C VAL A 89 -6.74 -2.56 7.89
N ILE A 90 -6.91 -3.88 7.70
CA ILE A 90 -7.39 -4.78 8.74
C ILE A 90 -6.43 -4.78 9.94
N ALA A 91 -5.13 -4.86 9.70
CA ALA A 91 -4.11 -4.80 10.75
C ALA A 91 -4.11 -3.44 11.46
N ALA A 92 -4.09 -2.35 10.68
CA ALA A 92 -4.14 -0.99 11.22
C ALA A 92 -5.37 -0.73 12.09
N LYS A 93 -6.55 -1.20 11.65
CA LYS A 93 -7.80 -1.01 12.38
C LYS A 93 -7.79 -1.70 13.73
N ARG A 94 -7.22 -2.91 13.84
CA ARG A 94 -7.09 -3.66 15.10
C ARG A 94 -6.18 -2.93 16.10
N LYS A 95 -5.15 -2.26 15.60
CA LYS A 95 -4.24 -1.43 16.41
C LYS A 95 -4.79 -0.01 16.68
N LYS A 96 -6.02 0.29 16.25
CA LYS A 96 -6.69 1.60 16.39
C LYS A 96 -5.95 2.76 15.71
N ILE A 97 -5.19 2.46 14.67
CA ILE A 97 -4.50 3.47 13.87
C ILE A 97 -5.54 4.14 12.95
N PRO A 98 -5.64 5.48 12.90
CA PRO A 98 -6.46 6.21 11.94
C PRO A 98 -6.09 5.84 10.50
N ILE A 99 -7.09 5.56 9.66
CA ILE A 99 -6.92 5.14 8.27
C ILE A 99 -7.53 6.20 7.34
N PHE A 100 -6.75 6.64 6.36
CA PHE A 100 -7.17 7.51 5.27
C PHE A 100 -7.17 6.72 3.97
N HIS A 101 -8.33 6.59 3.34
CA HIS A 101 -8.50 5.81 2.11
C HIS A 101 -8.65 6.75 0.93
N LEU A 102 -7.62 6.85 0.09
CA LEU A 102 -7.68 7.55 -1.18
C LEU A 102 -8.38 6.68 -2.23
N GLU A 103 -9.19 7.33 -3.08
CA GLU A 103 -10.00 6.63 -4.09
C GLU A 103 -11.07 5.71 -3.47
N ALA A 104 -11.64 6.12 -2.34
CA ALA A 104 -12.72 5.39 -1.71
C ALA A 104 -14.03 5.51 -2.49
N GLY A 105 -14.86 4.46 -2.45
CA GLY A 105 -16.24 4.50 -2.94
C GLY A 105 -16.44 4.08 -4.39
N ASN A 106 -15.44 3.44 -5.03
CA ASN A 106 -15.62 2.77 -6.32
C ASN A 106 -16.70 1.70 -6.22
N ARG A 107 -17.60 1.64 -7.21
CA ARG A 107 -18.68 0.65 -7.26
C ARG A 107 -18.90 0.22 -8.70
N ALA A 108 -18.51 -1.01 -9.02
CA ALA A 108 -18.76 -1.63 -10.32
C ALA A 108 -20.17 -2.24 -10.43
N PHE A 109 -20.78 -2.62 -9.29
CA PHE A 109 -22.03 -3.39 -9.23
C PHE A 109 -21.97 -4.73 -10.00
N ASP A 110 -20.78 -5.33 -10.07
CA ASP A 110 -20.50 -6.61 -10.72
C ASP A 110 -19.54 -7.45 -9.88
N ASP A 111 -20.07 -8.51 -9.26
CA ASP A 111 -19.36 -9.43 -8.36
C ASP A 111 -18.24 -10.23 -9.05
N ARG A 112 -18.10 -10.14 -10.38
CA ARG A 112 -17.00 -10.77 -11.12
C ARG A 112 -15.72 -9.95 -11.08
N THR A 113 -15.79 -8.69 -10.64
CA THR A 113 -14.64 -7.80 -10.54
C THR A 113 -13.76 -8.25 -9.36
N PRO A 114 -12.48 -8.61 -9.58
CA PRO A 114 -11.63 -9.12 -8.49
C PRO A 114 -11.26 -8.05 -7.45
N GLU A 115 -11.21 -6.80 -7.89
CA GLU A 115 -11.07 -5.58 -7.07
C GLU A 115 -12.45 -4.91 -6.99
N GLU A 116 -12.69 -4.13 -5.94
CA GLU A 116 -13.99 -3.50 -5.65
C GLU A 116 -14.12 -2.06 -6.18
#